data_AF-A0A5M3ZEA9-F1
#
_entry.id   AF-A0A5M3ZEA9-F1
#
_cell.length_a   1.000
_cell.length_b   1.000
_cell.length_c   1.000
_cell.angle_alpha   90.00
_cell.angle_beta   90.00
_cell.angle_gamma   90.00
#
_symmetry.space_group_name_H-M   'P 1'
#
loop_
_entity.id
_entity.type
_entity.pdbx_description
1 polymer ?
#
loop_
_entity_poly.entity_id
_entity_poly.type
_entity_poly.pdbx_seq_one_letter_code
_entity_poly.pdbx_strand_id
1 'polypeptide(L)'
;MSFRKLLAALLALGGAALTLAQSNITADVCADPSAFTSCTAKAVTDSKQCIDVCNGNKICVLACGCVMYQVFINCVAESCWNQAYSCEYGKLVAAYFAQCPTASEPIPFWPAPDNAHAGCSCNLGKVLQSVIKAQKEYNSCITDSSSMSVIDLANKDTACGCCEISAGLSAMYETCPDTVPADMGADQWLPASTLYGTTIKWDSCGSVLGQYDCAKLKFAAPSTNSSTFYGPDNLPPNGTQTLYNTGAANAMTAPPSGPVMTWSQTSITYIVTASPWKNDHVKATGTGTGAGAAGTAGATGTAAGASETGAAMASRQSSYVVWLPFVVLIGKVLWDSWGV
;
A
#
# COMPACT_ATOMS: atom_id res chain seq x y z
N MET A 1 32.84 20.16 -2.01
CA MET A 1 32.35 19.09 -2.91
C MET A 1 31.95 19.73 -4.24
N SER A 2 32.47 19.25 -5.37
CA SER A 2 32.29 19.89 -6.70
C SER A 2 30.85 19.81 -7.19
N PHE A 3 30.34 20.90 -7.77
CA PHE A 3 28.99 21.09 -8.34
C PHE A 3 28.55 19.95 -9.29
N ARG A 4 29.51 19.29 -9.96
CA ARG A 4 29.27 18.10 -10.80
C ARG A 4 28.83 16.84 -10.02
N LYS A 5 29.24 16.71 -8.74
CA LYS A 5 28.81 15.59 -7.87
C LYS A 5 27.42 15.82 -7.26
N LEU A 6 26.99 17.08 -7.13
CA LEU A 6 25.64 17.44 -6.66
C LEU A 6 24.59 17.17 -7.75
N LEU A 7 24.92 17.50 -9.02
CA LEU A 7 24.04 17.26 -10.17
C LEU A 7 23.81 15.76 -10.43
N ALA A 8 24.84 14.92 -10.22
CA ALA A 8 24.73 13.46 -10.38
C ALA A 8 23.89 12.80 -9.27
N ALA A 9 23.94 13.32 -8.04
CA ALA A 9 23.07 12.85 -6.94
C ALA A 9 21.61 13.25 -7.15
N LEU A 10 21.34 14.44 -7.72
CA LEU A 10 19.99 14.94 -8.03
C LEU A 10 19.32 14.18 -9.18
N LEU A 11 20.08 13.74 -10.19
CA LEU A 11 19.57 12.87 -11.26
C LEU A 11 19.23 11.45 -10.76
N ALA A 12 19.95 10.96 -9.73
CA ALA A 12 19.60 9.70 -9.05
C ALA A 12 18.34 9.82 -8.19
N LEU A 13 18.05 11.01 -7.62
CA LEU A 13 16.85 11.30 -6.83
C LEU A 13 15.59 11.46 -7.69
N GLY A 14 15.70 11.95 -8.93
CA GLY A 14 14.59 11.94 -9.90
C GLY A 14 14.25 10.54 -10.41
N GLY A 15 15.25 9.66 -10.50
CA GLY A 15 15.05 8.23 -10.78
C GLY A 15 14.37 7.49 -9.63
N ALA A 16 14.66 7.87 -8.38
CA ALA A 16 14.05 7.25 -7.20
C ALA A 16 12.52 7.43 -7.18
N ALA A 17 11.98 8.60 -7.52
CA ALA A 17 10.53 8.79 -7.59
C ALA A 17 9.85 7.90 -8.66
N LEU A 18 10.52 7.69 -9.80
CA LEU A 18 10.02 6.83 -10.88
C LEU A 18 10.06 5.33 -10.53
N THR A 19 11.04 4.90 -9.72
CA THR A 19 11.14 3.50 -9.25
C THR A 19 10.14 3.13 -8.15
N LEU A 20 9.43 4.10 -7.57
CA LEU A 20 8.57 3.88 -6.41
C LEU A 20 7.10 3.62 -6.76
N ALA A 21 6.66 4.00 -7.96
CA ALA A 21 5.30 3.77 -8.43
C ALA A 21 5.15 2.54 -9.33
N GLN A 22 6.21 1.73 -9.50
CA GLN A 22 6.06 0.43 -10.15
C GLN A 22 5.19 -0.44 -9.25
N SER A 23 3.96 -0.69 -9.70
CA SER A 23 3.30 -1.92 -9.31
C SER A 23 4.20 -3.05 -9.81
N ASN A 24 4.54 -4.01 -8.96
CA ASN A 24 5.26 -5.20 -9.41
C ASN A 24 4.37 -6.11 -10.29
N ILE A 25 3.28 -5.56 -10.82
CA ILE A 25 2.33 -6.16 -11.73
C ILE A 25 2.98 -6.16 -13.11
N THR A 26 3.26 -7.34 -13.62
CA THR A 26 3.77 -7.50 -14.97
C THR A 26 2.61 -7.53 -15.97
N ALA A 27 2.81 -6.98 -17.16
CA ALA A 27 1.73 -6.84 -18.14
C ALA A 27 1.14 -8.18 -18.59
N ASP A 28 1.94 -9.26 -18.59
CA ASP A 28 1.53 -10.60 -19.02
C ASP A 28 0.45 -11.24 -18.14
N VAL A 29 0.23 -10.74 -16.92
CA VAL A 29 -0.86 -11.20 -16.03
C VAL A 29 -2.11 -10.32 -16.09
N CYS A 30 -2.10 -9.26 -16.88
CA CYS A 30 -3.19 -8.29 -16.98
C CYS A 30 -4.23 -8.68 -18.04
N ALA A 31 -5.48 -8.24 -17.86
CA ALA A 31 -6.57 -8.51 -18.81
C ALA A 31 -6.27 -8.02 -20.23
N ASP A 32 -5.61 -6.88 -20.39
CA ASP A 32 -5.07 -6.38 -21.67
C ASP A 32 -3.59 -6.00 -21.50
N PRO A 33 -2.65 -6.92 -21.76
CA PRO A 33 -1.22 -6.69 -21.57
C PRO A 33 -0.67 -5.50 -22.37
N SER A 34 -1.15 -5.32 -23.60
CA SER A 34 -0.68 -4.25 -24.48
C SER A 34 -1.17 -2.89 -24.00
N ALA A 35 -2.44 -2.79 -23.58
CA ALA A 35 -2.99 -1.56 -23.02
C ALA A 35 -2.30 -1.20 -21.69
N PHE A 36 -2.05 -2.18 -20.82
CA PHE A 36 -1.36 -1.94 -19.55
C PHE A 36 0.06 -1.43 -19.74
N THR A 37 0.81 -2.05 -20.64
CA THR A 37 2.17 -1.59 -21.01
C THR A 37 2.15 -0.16 -21.56
N SER A 38 1.19 0.14 -22.44
CA SER A 38 1.07 1.47 -23.04
C SER A 38 0.69 2.53 -21.99
N CYS A 39 -0.26 2.21 -21.11
CA CYS A 39 -0.73 3.10 -20.06
C CYS A 39 0.39 3.43 -19.06
N THR A 40 1.09 2.40 -18.57
CA THR A 40 2.19 2.59 -17.60
C THR A 40 3.39 3.31 -18.21
N ALA A 41 3.74 3.04 -19.47
CA ALA A 41 4.78 3.78 -20.20
C ALA A 41 4.41 5.26 -20.38
N LYS A 42 3.14 5.54 -20.66
CA LYS A 42 2.63 6.92 -20.73
C LYS A 42 2.69 7.61 -19.37
N ALA A 43 2.29 6.93 -18.29
CA ALA A 43 2.35 7.46 -16.93
C ALA A 43 3.78 7.91 -16.55
N VAL A 44 4.78 7.08 -16.85
CA VAL A 44 6.20 7.37 -16.62
C VAL A 44 6.65 8.56 -17.47
N THR A 45 6.27 8.59 -18.75
CA THR A 45 6.64 9.67 -19.68
C THR A 45 6.07 11.01 -19.23
N ASP A 46 4.78 11.05 -18.91
CA ASP A 46 4.09 12.25 -18.45
C ASP A 46 4.65 12.73 -17.10
N SER A 47 4.92 11.81 -16.17
CA SER A 47 5.54 12.14 -14.88
C SER A 47 6.92 12.77 -15.05
N LYS A 48 7.74 12.21 -15.95
CA LYS A 48 9.05 12.79 -16.28
C LYS A 48 8.92 14.21 -16.83
N GLN A 49 8.02 14.43 -17.80
CA GLN A 49 7.78 15.76 -18.36
C GLN A 49 7.30 16.76 -17.29
N CYS A 50 6.44 16.31 -16.37
CA CYS A 50 5.98 17.10 -15.23
C CYS A 50 7.16 17.48 -14.31
N ILE A 51 8.03 16.52 -13.97
CA ILE A 51 9.20 16.75 -13.12
C ILE A 51 10.19 17.72 -13.79
N ASP A 52 10.38 17.62 -15.11
CA ASP A 52 11.30 18.48 -15.85
C ASP A 52 10.85 19.95 -15.79
N VAL A 53 9.54 20.25 -15.85
CA VAL A 53 9.02 21.62 -15.71
C VAL A 53 9.08 22.15 -14.29
N CYS A 54 9.23 21.30 -13.28
CA CYS A 54 9.34 21.72 -11.89
C CYS A 54 10.64 22.48 -11.58
N ASN A 55 11.67 22.37 -12.43
CA ASN A 55 12.96 23.05 -12.26
C ASN A 55 13.56 22.92 -10.85
N GLY A 56 13.49 21.71 -10.27
CA GLY A 56 14.01 21.41 -8.94
C GLY A 56 13.09 21.81 -7.77
N ASN A 57 11.90 22.38 -8.01
CA ASN A 57 10.92 22.63 -6.96
C ASN A 57 10.39 21.31 -6.39
N LYS A 58 10.70 21.04 -5.12
CA LYS A 58 10.39 19.76 -4.46
C LYS A 58 8.90 19.48 -4.32
N ILE A 59 8.09 20.51 -4.07
CA ILE A 59 6.63 20.37 -3.94
C ILE A 59 6.01 20.00 -5.28
N CYS A 60 6.46 20.64 -6.35
CA CYS A 60 6.06 20.30 -7.71
C CYS A 60 6.47 18.87 -8.08
N VAL A 61 7.73 18.47 -7.82
CA VAL A 61 8.21 17.10 -8.07
C VAL A 61 7.36 16.08 -7.32
N LEU A 62 7.05 16.34 -6.05
CA LEU A 62 6.19 15.50 -5.25
C LEU A 62 4.78 15.38 -5.86
N ALA A 63 4.17 16.50 -6.27
CA ALA A 63 2.86 16.51 -6.91
C ALA A 63 2.86 15.68 -8.21
N CYS A 64 3.91 15.79 -9.04
CA CYS A 64 4.08 14.96 -10.24
C CYS A 64 4.16 13.47 -9.92
N GLY A 65 4.84 13.10 -8.83
CA GLY A 65 4.89 11.72 -8.33
C GLY A 65 3.51 11.22 -7.88
N CYS A 66 2.74 12.05 -7.18
CA CYS A 66 1.40 11.69 -6.74
C CYS A 66 0.41 11.51 -7.90
N VAL A 67 0.49 12.36 -8.92
CA VAL A 67 -0.28 12.16 -10.16
C VAL A 67 0.13 10.85 -10.84
N MET A 68 1.42 10.50 -10.85
CA MET A 68 1.87 9.24 -11.43
C MET A 68 1.23 8.03 -10.74
N TYR A 69 1.17 7.97 -9.40
CA TYR A 69 0.47 6.91 -8.67
C TYR A 69 -1.02 6.82 -9.07
N GLN A 70 -1.70 7.96 -9.17
CA GLN A 70 -3.10 8.01 -9.60
C GLN A 70 -3.28 7.46 -11.02
N VAL A 71 -2.34 7.74 -11.93
CA VAL A 71 -2.35 7.17 -13.28
C VAL A 71 -2.06 5.66 -13.26
N PHE A 72 -1.14 5.16 -12.42
CA PHE A 72 -0.93 3.71 -12.28
C PHE A 72 -2.17 2.99 -11.75
N ILE A 73 -2.87 3.60 -10.78
CA ILE A 73 -4.17 3.10 -10.30
C ILE A 73 -5.19 3.05 -11.45
N ASN A 74 -5.24 4.09 -12.29
CA ASN A 74 -6.08 4.10 -13.49
C ASN A 74 -5.67 3.01 -14.50
N CYS A 75 -4.37 2.77 -14.72
CA CYS A 75 -3.92 1.70 -15.60
C CYS A 75 -4.38 0.33 -15.12
N VAL A 76 -4.34 0.09 -13.80
CA VAL A 76 -4.86 -1.15 -13.22
C VAL A 76 -6.37 -1.26 -13.44
N ALA A 77 -7.13 -0.21 -13.13
CA ALA A 77 -8.58 -0.16 -13.39
C ALA A 77 -8.94 -0.37 -14.88
N GLU A 78 -8.16 0.21 -15.79
CA GLU A 78 -8.40 0.17 -17.23
C GLU A 78 -8.06 -1.20 -17.81
N SER A 79 -6.87 -1.73 -17.55
CA SER A 79 -6.31 -2.82 -18.37
C SER A 79 -5.77 -3.99 -17.58
N CYS A 80 -5.71 -3.87 -16.25
CA CYS A 80 -5.26 -4.93 -15.36
C CYS A 80 -6.25 -5.18 -14.20
N TRP A 81 -7.55 -4.99 -14.48
CA TRP A 81 -8.61 -5.04 -13.48
C TRP A 81 -8.74 -6.42 -12.82
N ASN A 82 -8.20 -7.46 -13.45
CA ASN A 82 -8.11 -8.81 -12.89
C ASN A 82 -7.02 -8.97 -11.82
N GLN A 83 -6.14 -7.97 -11.67
CA GLN A 83 -5.14 -7.87 -10.62
C GLN A 83 -5.49 -6.78 -9.58
N ALA A 84 -6.71 -6.22 -9.65
CA ALA A 84 -7.14 -5.10 -8.81
C ALA A 84 -7.19 -5.39 -7.30
N TYR A 85 -7.12 -6.66 -6.90
CA TYR A 85 -7.05 -7.06 -5.48
C TYR A 85 -5.72 -7.73 -5.10
N SER A 86 -4.78 -7.80 -6.04
CA SER A 86 -3.48 -8.42 -5.84
C SER A 86 -2.65 -7.71 -4.75
N CYS A 87 -1.69 -8.42 -4.18
CA CYS A 87 -0.71 -7.87 -3.25
C CYS A 87 0.06 -6.71 -3.89
N GLU A 88 0.38 -6.80 -5.18
CA GLU A 88 1.10 -5.79 -5.92
C GLU A 88 0.28 -4.51 -6.07
N TYR A 89 -1.02 -4.62 -6.34
CA TYR A 89 -1.91 -3.47 -6.31
C TYR A 89 -2.02 -2.88 -4.91
N GLY A 90 -2.13 -3.74 -3.89
CA GLY A 90 -2.19 -3.26 -2.51
C GLY A 90 -0.92 -2.50 -2.08
N LYS A 91 0.25 -2.96 -2.51
CA LYS A 91 1.53 -2.26 -2.29
C LYS A 91 1.60 -0.93 -3.04
N LEU A 92 1.07 -0.87 -4.27
CA LEU A 92 0.98 0.38 -5.04
C LEU A 92 0.15 1.43 -4.28
N VAL A 93 -1.03 1.06 -3.79
CA VAL A 93 -1.90 1.98 -3.05
C VAL A 93 -1.28 2.36 -1.69
N ALA A 94 -0.64 1.42 -0.99
CA ALA A 94 0.07 1.73 0.24
C ALA A 94 1.22 2.72 0.03
N ALA A 95 2.00 2.53 -1.03
CA ALA A 95 3.05 3.47 -1.43
C ALA A 95 2.47 4.84 -1.79
N TYR A 96 1.32 4.89 -2.46
CA TYR A 96 0.63 6.15 -2.75
C TYR A 96 0.28 6.91 -1.46
N PHE A 97 -0.34 6.27 -0.46
CA PHE A 97 -0.61 6.92 0.84
C PHE A 97 0.67 7.35 1.56
N ALA A 98 1.72 6.53 1.55
CA ALA A 98 2.97 6.84 2.23
C ALA A 98 3.72 8.02 1.59
N GLN A 99 3.64 8.17 0.26
CA GLN A 99 4.36 9.21 -0.46
C GLN A 99 3.54 10.48 -0.70
N CYS A 100 2.21 10.41 -0.66
CA CYS A 100 1.33 11.51 -1.05
C CYS A 100 0.50 12.02 0.13
N PRO A 101 0.91 13.11 0.80
CA PRO A 101 0.20 13.64 1.96
C PRO A 101 -1.26 14.04 1.70
N THR A 102 -1.60 14.36 0.44
CA THR A 102 -2.96 14.73 0.03
C THR A 102 -3.80 13.53 -0.42
N ALA A 103 -3.26 12.31 -0.38
CA ALA A 103 -4.00 11.12 -0.73
C ALA A 103 -5.09 10.85 0.31
N SER A 104 -6.32 10.73 -0.16
CA SER A 104 -7.46 10.36 0.66
C SER A 104 -8.27 9.25 0.02
N GLU A 105 -8.98 8.49 0.86
CA GLU A 105 -10.01 7.56 0.41
C GLU A 105 -11.27 8.30 -0.08
N PRO A 106 -12.07 7.69 -0.97
CA PRO A 106 -11.92 6.32 -1.50
C PRO A 106 -10.85 6.19 -2.60
N ILE A 107 -10.12 5.08 -2.59
CA ILE A 107 -9.25 4.65 -3.70
C ILE A 107 -9.90 3.42 -4.36
N PRO A 108 -9.93 3.33 -5.70
CA PRO A 108 -10.48 2.16 -6.38
C PRO A 108 -9.96 0.83 -5.82
N PHE A 109 -10.86 -0.12 -5.61
CA PHE A 109 -10.52 -1.49 -5.18
C PHE A 109 -9.77 -1.59 -3.84
N TRP A 110 -9.80 -0.54 -3.02
CA TRP A 110 -9.06 -0.46 -1.76
C TRP A 110 -9.96 -0.03 -0.59
N PRO A 111 -9.90 -0.72 0.57
CA PRO A 111 -9.22 -2.01 0.78
C PRO A 111 -9.87 -3.11 -0.07
N ALA A 112 -9.14 -4.18 -0.33
CA ALA A 112 -9.72 -5.34 -1.00
C ALA A 112 -10.86 -5.94 -0.15
N PRO A 113 -11.97 -6.41 -0.74
CA PRO A 113 -12.96 -7.20 -0.02
C PRO A 113 -12.34 -8.46 0.61
N ASP A 114 -12.95 -8.96 1.68
CA ASP A 114 -12.52 -10.21 2.27
C ASP A 114 -12.68 -11.38 1.29
N ASN A 115 -11.63 -12.20 1.19
CA ASN A 115 -11.57 -13.34 0.26
C ASN A 115 -11.75 -12.94 -1.21
N ALA A 116 -11.34 -11.72 -1.60
CA ALA A 116 -11.35 -11.30 -2.99
C ALA A 116 -10.63 -12.31 -3.90
N HIS A 117 -11.21 -12.58 -5.07
CA HIS A 117 -10.57 -13.43 -6.08
C HIS A 117 -9.24 -12.81 -6.53
N ALA A 118 -8.18 -13.63 -6.65
CA ALA A 118 -6.83 -13.14 -6.90
C ALA A 118 -6.35 -12.12 -5.84
N GLY A 119 -6.97 -12.13 -4.65
CA GLY A 119 -6.71 -11.20 -3.57
C GLY A 119 -5.40 -11.49 -2.85
N CYS A 120 -4.81 -10.50 -2.21
CA CYS A 120 -3.61 -10.71 -1.42
C CYS A 120 -3.85 -11.63 -0.20
N SER A 121 -2.89 -12.49 0.13
CA SER A 121 -2.93 -13.38 1.31
C SER A 121 -3.10 -12.62 2.64
N CYS A 122 -2.69 -11.36 2.67
CA CYS A 122 -2.94 -10.41 3.73
C CYS A 122 -3.70 -9.21 3.18
N ASN A 123 -4.76 -8.78 3.86
CA ASN A 123 -5.48 -7.56 3.48
C ASN A 123 -4.69 -6.31 3.93
N LEU A 124 -3.67 -5.95 3.14
CA LEU A 124 -2.83 -4.78 3.38
C LEU A 124 -3.64 -3.47 3.49
N GLY A 125 -4.80 -3.43 2.84
CA GLY A 125 -5.74 -2.31 2.95
C GLY A 125 -6.22 -2.08 4.36
N LYS A 126 -6.71 -3.14 5.01
CA LYS A 126 -7.16 -3.07 6.41
C LYS A 126 -6.00 -2.73 7.35
N VAL A 127 -4.82 -3.32 7.14
CA VAL A 127 -3.62 -2.99 7.94
C VAL A 127 -3.29 -1.51 7.83
N LEU A 128 -3.17 -0.96 6.62
CA LEU A 128 -2.81 0.44 6.44
C LEU A 128 -3.89 1.39 6.95
N GLN A 129 -5.18 1.06 6.77
CA GLN A 129 -6.27 1.86 7.33
C GLN A 129 -6.18 1.96 8.84
N SER A 130 -5.90 0.85 9.54
CA SER A 130 -5.69 0.86 10.99
C SER A 130 -4.48 1.70 11.39
N VAL A 131 -3.38 1.62 10.65
CA VAL A 131 -2.19 2.44 10.88
C VAL A 131 -2.47 3.93 10.71
N ILE A 132 -3.08 4.34 9.58
CA ILE A 132 -3.45 5.75 9.32
C ILE A 132 -4.46 6.25 10.37
N LYS A 133 -5.37 5.39 10.81
CA LYS A 133 -6.34 5.71 11.86
C LYS A 133 -5.64 5.96 13.20
N ALA A 134 -4.70 5.11 13.59
CA ALA A 134 -3.89 5.29 14.80
C ALA A 134 -3.15 6.64 14.79
N GLN A 135 -2.58 7.06 13.65
CA GLN A 135 -1.96 8.38 13.52
C GLN A 135 -2.93 9.54 13.75
N LYS A 136 -4.16 9.44 13.22
CA LYS A 136 -5.20 10.45 13.43
C LYS A 136 -5.65 10.49 14.90
N GLU A 137 -5.71 9.33 15.53
CA GLU A 137 -6.06 9.18 16.95
C GLU A 137 -4.96 9.73 17.85
N TYR A 138 -3.68 9.56 17.51
CA TYR A 138 -2.55 10.23 18.18
C TYR A 138 -2.71 11.75 18.16
N ASN A 139 -2.92 12.34 16.97
CA ASN A 139 -3.10 13.77 16.84
C ASN A 139 -4.28 14.26 17.69
N SER A 140 -5.41 13.54 17.64
CA SER A 140 -6.58 13.85 18.46
C SER A 140 -6.28 13.74 19.96
N CYS A 141 -5.51 12.72 20.35
CA CYS A 141 -5.11 12.45 21.73
C CYS A 141 -4.33 13.63 22.31
N ILE A 142 -3.40 14.24 21.57
CA ILE A 142 -2.57 15.36 22.06
C ILE A 142 -3.21 16.76 21.91
N THR A 143 -4.22 16.93 21.04
CA THR A 143 -4.83 18.25 20.75
C THR A 143 -5.65 18.89 21.87
N ASP A 144 -6.05 18.16 22.91
CA ASP A 144 -6.76 18.70 24.08
C ASP A 144 -5.83 18.86 25.29
N SER A 145 -4.86 19.78 25.16
CA SER A 145 -3.76 19.94 26.13
C SER A 145 -3.44 21.37 26.55
N SER A 146 -4.21 22.36 26.09
CA SER A 146 -3.93 23.79 26.35
C SER A 146 -3.99 24.22 27.81
N SER A 147 -4.51 23.37 28.71
CA SER A 147 -4.58 23.57 30.17
C SER A 147 -3.63 22.68 30.97
N MET A 148 -2.83 21.85 30.31
CA MET A 148 -1.95 20.87 30.96
C MET A 148 -0.59 21.49 31.32
N SER A 149 0.03 20.99 32.40
CA SER A 149 1.42 21.31 32.67
C SER A 149 2.33 20.69 31.58
N VAL A 150 3.53 21.22 31.40
CA VAL A 150 4.51 20.68 30.42
C VAL A 150 4.82 19.20 30.71
N ILE A 151 4.85 18.81 31.99
CA ILE A 151 5.11 17.43 32.41
C ILE A 151 3.93 16.52 32.04
N ASP A 152 2.69 16.97 32.31
CA ASP A 152 1.50 16.19 31.99
C ASP A 152 1.33 16.05 30.47
N LEU A 153 1.66 17.11 29.72
CA LEU A 153 1.68 17.08 28.26
C LEU A 153 2.71 16.06 27.77
N ALA A 154 3.96 16.09 28.26
CA ALA A 154 4.99 15.13 27.86
C ALA A 154 4.62 13.66 28.18
N ASN A 155 3.99 13.42 29.34
CA ASN A 155 3.51 12.09 29.72
C ASN A 155 2.36 11.63 28.81
N LYS A 156 1.42 12.53 28.51
CA LYS A 156 0.29 12.25 27.62
C LYS A 156 0.77 11.98 26.19
N ASP A 157 1.68 12.80 25.70
CA ASP A 157 2.32 12.66 24.39
C ASP A 157 3.03 11.30 24.26
N THR A 158 3.79 10.90 25.28
CA THR A 158 4.42 9.57 25.35
C THR A 158 3.38 8.44 25.36
N ALA A 159 2.31 8.58 26.14
CA ALA A 159 1.24 7.58 26.18
C ALA A 159 0.49 7.46 24.86
N CYS A 160 0.11 8.59 24.25
CA CYS A 160 -0.54 8.63 22.94
C CYS A 160 0.37 8.00 21.88
N GLY A 161 1.67 8.33 21.86
CA GLY A 161 2.62 7.78 20.89
C GLY A 161 2.85 6.27 21.06
N CYS A 162 2.95 5.77 22.29
CA CYS A 162 3.02 4.33 22.53
C CYS A 162 1.73 3.61 22.10
N CYS A 163 0.56 4.23 22.30
CA CYS A 163 -0.71 3.69 21.82
C CYS A 163 -0.83 3.70 20.30
N GLU A 164 -0.31 4.72 19.62
CA GLU A 164 -0.23 4.78 18.16
C GLU A 164 0.59 3.61 17.62
N ILE A 165 1.84 3.46 18.10
CA ILE A 165 2.74 2.40 17.64
C ILE A 165 2.11 1.03 17.91
N SER A 166 1.58 0.84 19.12
CA SER A 166 0.89 -0.38 19.54
C SER A 166 -0.30 -0.69 18.65
N ALA A 167 -1.16 0.28 18.33
CA ALA A 167 -2.31 0.08 17.46
C ALA A 167 -1.89 -0.36 16.05
N GLY A 168 -0.88 0.30 15.46
CA GLY A 168 -0.37 -0.06 14.14
C GLY A 168 0.24 -1.46 14.09
N LEU A 169 1.10 -1.82 15.05
CA LEU A 169 1.68 -3.15 15.12
C LEU A 169 0.62 -4.22 15.41
N SER A 170 -0.28 -3.96 16.36
CA SER A 170 -1.35 -4.91 16.69
C SER A 170 -2.26 -5.17 15.50
N ALA A 171 -2.57 -4.14 14.69
CA ALA A 171 -3.33 -4.32 13.46
C ALA A 171 -2.65 -5.29 12.48
N MET A 172 -1.32 -5.24 12.36
CA MET A 172 -0.55 -6.16 11.51
C MET A 172 -0.68 -7.61 11.98
N TYR A 173 -0.39 -7.89 13.26
CA TYR A 173 -0.47 -9.25 13.80
C TYR A 173 -1.88 -9.82 13.83
N GLU A 174 -2.90 -8.97 14.01
CA GLU A 174 -4.29 -9.42 14.11
C GLU A 174 -4.98 -9.57 12.75
N THR A 175 -4.59 -8.75 11.78
CA THR A 175 -5.16 -8.83 10.42
C THR A 175 -4.48 -9.93 9.62
N CYS A 176 -3.17 -10.12 9.80
CA CYS A 176 -2.36 -11.04 9.00
C CYS A 176 -1.30 -11.77 9.85
N PRO A 177 -1.73 -12.63 10.79
CA PRO A 177 -0.84 -13.28 11.76
C PRO A 177 0.26 -14.13 11.12
N ASP A 178 -0.02 -14.75 9.97
CA ASP A 178 0.92 -15.64 9.29
C ASP A 178 1.95 -14.91 8.42
N THR A 179 1.75 -13.61 8.17
CA THR A 179 2.58 -12.81 7.28
C THR A 179 3.80 -12.24 8.01
N VAL A 180 4.96 -12.22 7.34
CA VAL A 180 6.16 -11.56 7.87
C VAL A 180 5.87 -10.07 8.11
N PRO A 181 6.10 -9.51 9.32
CA PRO A 181 5.74 -8.11 9.61
C PRO A 181 6.38 -7.06 8.67
N ALA A 182 7.61 -7.29 8.20
CA ALA A 182 8.27 -6.42 7.25
C ALA A 182 7.49 -6.28 5.93
N ASP A 183 6.84 -7.35 5.47
CA ASP A 183 6.01 -7.35 4.25
C ASP A 183 4.71 -6.52 4.43
N MET A 184 4.27 -6.32 5.67
CA MET A 184 3.16 -5.44 6.04
C MET A 184 3.58 -3.99 6.30
N GLY A 185 4.89 -3.70 6.24
CA GLY A 185 5.43 -2.37 6.46
C GLY A 185 5.80 -2.06 7.91
N ALA A 186 5.94 -3.05 8.81
CA ALA A 186 6.35 -2.83 10.20
C ALA A 186 7.67 -2.05 10.33
N ASP A 187 8.65 -2.36 9.47
CA ASP A 187 9.96 -1.70 9.43
C ASP A 187 9.89 -0.24 9.01
N GLN A 188 8.83 0.16 8.31
CA GLN A 188 8.58 1.55 7.90
C GLN A 188 7.74 2.27 8.94
N TRP A 189 6.79 1.57 9.54
CA TRP A 189 5.88 2.10 10.56
C TRP A 189 6.65 2.57 11.78
N LEU A 190 7.52 1.71 12.34
CA LEU A 190 8.26 2.01 13.56
C LEU A 190 9.10 3.30 13.46
N PRO A 191 9.89 3.54 12.39
CA PRO A 191 10.55 4.83 12.21
C PRO A 191 9.56 5.97 11.94
N ALA A 192 8.53 5.76 11.11
CA ALA A 192 7.59 6.82 10.73
C ALA A 192 6.81 7.37 11.94
N SER A 193 6.32 6.51 12.83
CA SER A 193 5.66 6.89 14.07
C SER A 193 6.57 7.65 15.04
N THR A 194 7.90 7.55 14.88
CA THR A 194 8.89 8.30 15.68
C THR A 194 9.37 9.61 15.04
N LEU A 195 9.03 9.84 13.77
CA LEU A 195 9.49 11.00 13.00
C LEU A 195 8.51 12.18 13.02
N TYR A 196 7.23 11.94 13.32
CA TYR A 196 6.16 12.95 13.22
C TYR A 196 5.83 13.72 14.52
N GLY A 197 6.60 13.58 15.59
CA GLY A 197 6.43 14.48 16.74
C GLY A 197 7.22 14.13 17.99
N THR A 198 7.56 12.86 18.18
CA THR A 198 8.17 12.39 19.42
C THR A 198 9.15 11.25 19.18
N THR A 199 10.31 11.31 19.84
CA THR A 199 11.31 10.23 19.83
C THR A 199 10.83 9.05 20.70
N ILE A 200 9.61 8.55 20.47
CA ILE A 200 9.04 7.43 21.23
C ILE A 200 9.80 6.17 20.85
N LYS A 201 10.60 5.65 21.77
CA LYS A 201 11.28 4.40 21.51
C LYS A 201 10.33 3.26 21.86
N TRP A 202 10.01 2.42 20.88
CA TRP A 202 9.06 1.33 21.03
C TRP A 202 9.41 0.37 22.18
N ASP A 203 10.70 0.09 22.36
CA ASP A 203 11.24 -0.72 23.47
C ASP A 203 10.90 -0.15 24.86
N SER A 204 10.70 1.16 24.99
CA SER A 204 10.30 1.81 26.24
C SER A 204 8.78 1.83 26.49
N CYS A 205 7.97 1.44 25.50
CA CYS A 205 6.51 1.52 25.60
C CYS A 205 5.88 0.46 26.50
N GLY A 206 6.60 -0.59 26.90
CA GLY A 206 6.06 -1.67 27.74
C GLY A 206 5.48 -1.17 29.06
N SER A 207 6.25 -0.35 29.81
CA SER A 207 5.76 0.22 31.07
C SER A 207 4.66 1.25 30.88
N VAL A 208 4.67 1.98 29.76
CA VAL A 208 3.67 3.00 29.44
C VAL A 208 2.33 2.34 29.13
N LEU A 209 2.33 1.31 28.27
CA LEU A 209 1.11 0.55 27.93
C LEU A 209 0.56 -0.25 29.11
N GLY A 210 1.40 -0.58 30.10
CA GLY A 210 0.92 -1.14 31.37
C GLY A 210 0.21 -0.13 32.29
N GLN A 211 0.46 1.17 32.11
CA GLN A 211 -0.13 2.25 32.92
C GLN A 211 -1.29 2.95 32.22
N TYR A 212 -1.23 3.07 30.89
CA TYR A 212 -2.20 3.78 30.06
C TYR A 212 -3.02 2.81 29.22
N ASP A 213 -4.33 2.98 29.27
CA ASP A 213 -5.28 2.23 28.45
C ASP A 213 -5.56 3.01 27.16
N CYS A 214 -5.10 2.47 26.02
CA CYS A 214 -5.25 3.11 24.72
C CYS A 214 -6.71 3.34 24.33
N ALA A 215 -7.63 2.47 24.74
CA ALA A 215 -9.06 2.69 24.49
C ALA A 215 -9.61 3.88 25.29
N LYS A 216 -9.10 4.12 26.51
CA LYS A 216 -9.44 5.33 27.29
C LYS A 216 -8.85 6.59 26.67
N LEU A 217 -7.69 6.47 26.02
CA LEU A 217 -7.09 7.52 25.18
C LEU A 217 -7.77 7.67 23.80
N LYS A 218 -8.90 6.99 23.58
CA LYS A 218 -9.75 7.07 22.38
C LYS A 218 -9.14 6.44 21.13
N PHE A 219 -8.14 5.59 21.28
CA PHE A 219 -7.70 4.73 20.20
C PHE A 219 -8.73 3.63 19.95
N ALA A 220 -9.06 3.39 18.69
CA ALA A 220 -9.96 2.31 18.32
C ALA A 220 -9.27 0.94 18.37
N ALA A 221 -10.09 -0.12 18.39
CA ALA A 221 -9.59 -1.49 18.26
C ALA A 221 -8.67 -1.62 17.03
N PRO A 222 -7.46 -2.22 17.17
CA PRO A 222 -6.49 -2.32 16.08
C PRO A 222 -6.98 -3.12 14.86
N SER A 223 -7.88 -4.08 15.06
CA SER A 223 -8.48 -4.84 13.97
C SER A 223 -9.97 -5.11 14.26
N THR A 224 -10.68 -5.66 13.27
CA THR A 224 -12.06 -6.14 13.47
C THR A 224 -12.14 -7.39 14.33
N ASN A 225 -11.02 -8.10 14.50
CA ASN A 225 -10.95 -9.40 15.16
C ASN A 225 -10.42 -9.31 16.59
N SER A 226 -9.82 -8.17 16.96
CA SER A 226 -9.16 -8.00 18.25
C SER A 226 -9.12 -6.53 18.68
N SER A 227 -9.36 -6.31 19.97
CA SER A 227 -9.18 -5.02 20.64
C SER A 227 -7.84 -4.94 21.38
N THR A 228 -6.93 -5.86 21.13
CA THR A 228 -5.68 -5.99 21.88
C THR A 228 -4.64 -5.00 21.39
N PHE A 229 -4.08 -4.23 22.32
CA PHE A 229 -2.94 -3.35 22.10
C PHE A 229 -1.70 -4.05 22.65
N TYR A 230 -0.91 -4.68 21.78
CA TYR A 230 0.35 -5.30 22.17
C TYR A 230 1.40 -4.24 22.49
N GLY A 231 2.17 -4.45 23.54
CA GLY A 231 3.44 -3.77 23.82
C GLY A 231 4.65 -4.56 23.32
N PRO A 232 5.86 -4.02 23.52
CA PRO A 232 7.10 -4.63 23.01
C PRO A 232 7.36 -6.05 23.53
N ASP A 233 6.92 -6.35 24.76
CA ASP A 233 7.21 -7.63 25.43
C ASP A 233 6.14 -8.72 25.21
N ASN A 234 5.03 -8.40 24.53
CA ASN A 234 3.93 -9.34 24.33
C ASN A 234 3.41 -9.38 22.89
N LEU A 235 4.20 -8.92 21.91
CA LEU A 235 3.89 -9.14 20.50
C LEU A 235 3.78 -10.64 20.21
N PRO A 236 2.79 -11.07 19.41
CA PRO A 236 2.73 -12.46 18.95
C PRO A 236 4.00 -12.85 18.17
N PRO A 237 4.31 -14.15 18.07
CA PRO A 237 5.38 -14.61 17.20
C PRO A 237 5.20 -14.12 15.77
N ASN A 238 6.30 -13.76 15.11
CA ASN A 238 6.26 -13.33 13.72
C ASN A 238 5.74 -14.44 12.81
N GLY A 239 4.84 -14.07 11.90
CA GLY A 239 4.53 -14.86 10.73
C GLY A 239 5.78 -15.12 9.88
N THR A 240 5.72 -16.18 9.08
CA THR A 240 6.84 -16.62 8.23
C THR A 240 6.53 -16.59 6.74
N GLN A 241 5.27 -16.34 6.38
CA GLN A 241 4.84 -16.32 5.00
C GLN A 241 5.10 -14.94 4.39
N THR A 242 5.72 -14.92 3.22
CA THR A 242 5.74 -13.72 2.38
C THR A 242 4.36 -13.50 1.76
N LEU A 243 4.07 -12.27 1.35
CA LEU A 243 2.82 -11.98 0.63
C LEU A 243 2.72 -12.76 -0.69
N TYR A 244 1.52 -13.26 -0.99
CA TYR A 244 1.22 -13.95 -2.24
C TYR A 244 -0.24 -13.71 -2.64
N ASN A 245 -0.54 -13.83 -3.93
CA ASN A 245 -1.91 -13.73 -4.43
C ASN A 245 -2.64 -15.07 -4.25
N THR A 246 -3.84 -15.01 -3.71
CA THR A 246 -4.70 -16.16 -3.44
C THR A 246 -5.55 -16.53 -4.65
N GLY A 247 -5.71 -17.81 -4.91
CA GLY A 247 -6.45 -18.28 -6.08
C GLY A 247 -5.73 -18.00 -7.41
N ALA A 248 -6.40 -18.31 -8.51
CA ALA A 248 -5.82 -18.18 -9.84
C ALA A 248 -5.99 -16.75 -10.39
N ALA A 249 -4.95 -16.24 -11.08
CA ALA A 249 -4.94 -14.90 -11.70
C ALA A 249 -6.07 -14.66 -12.73
N ASN A 250 -6.71 -15.73 -13.17
CA ASN A 250 -7.79 -15.78 -14.14
C ASN A 250 -9.19 -15.88 -13.49
N ALA A 251 -9.27 -15.86 -12.15
CA ALA A 251 -10.52 -16.04 -11.41
C ALA A 251 -11.48 -14.85 -11.61
N MET A 252 -10.97 -13.69 -11.99
CA MET A 252 -11.77 -12.53 -12.37
C MET A 252 -11.96 -12.49 -13.89
N THR A 253 -13.17 -12.76 -14.36
CA THR A 253 -13.53 -12.75 -15.79
C THR A 253 -14.22 -11.47 -16.25
N ALA A 254 -14.50 -10.55 -15.33
CA ALA A 254 -15.08 -9.25 -15.61
C ALA A 254 -14.52 -8.17 -14.66
N PRO A 255 -14.47 -6.89 -15.08
CA PRO A 255 -14.03 -5.80 -14.22
C PRO A 255 -14.91 -5.70 -12.96
N PRO A 256 -14.33 -5.59 -11.75
CA PRO A 256 -15.08 -5.64 -10.49
C PRO A 256 -16.02 -4.44 -10.29
N SER A 257 -15.75 -3.31 -10.93
CA SER A 257 -16.62 -2.11 -10.91
C SER A 257 -17.45 -1.92 -12.18
N GLY A 258 -17.54 -2.94 -13.04
CA GLY A 258 -18.20 -2.85 -14.34
C GLY A 258 -17.34 -2.18 -15.43
N PRO A 259 -17.89 -1.99 -16.64
CA PRO A 259 -17.13 -1.56 -17.81
C PRO A 259 -16.66 -0.10 -17.74
N VAL A 260 -17.28 0.72 -16.90
CA VAL A 260 -16.88 2.11 -16.67
C VAL A 260 -16.93 2.36 -15.17
N MET A 261 -15.87 2.93 -14.63
CA MET A 261 -15.81 3.38 -13.25
C MET A 261 -15.47 4.86 -13.18
N THR A 262 -15.99 5.51 -12.15
CA THR A 262 -15.69 6.91 -11.84
C THR A 262 -15.13 6.97 -10.43
N TRP A 263 -14.01 7.67 -10.26
CA TRP A 263 -13.45 7.95 -8.94
C TRP A 263 -12.80 9.33 -8.92
N SER A 264 -12.63 9.88 -7.73
CA SER A 264 -12.06 11.22 -7.56
C SER A 264 -10.95 11.20 -6.54
N GLN A 265 -9.97 12.06 -6.75
CA GLN A 265 -8.93 12.34 -5.77
C GLN A 265 -8.70 13.85 -5.70
N THR A 266 -8.77 14.40 -4.49
CA THR A 266 -8.73 15.84 -4.26
C THR A 266 -9.81 16.57 -5.09
N SER A 267 -9.44 17.22 -6.20
CA SER A 267 -10.32 17.97 -7.10
C SER A 267 -10.40 17.39 -8.52
N ILE A 268 -9.80 16.23 -8.76
CA ILE A 268 -9.76 15.58 -10.07
C ILE A 268 -10.70 14.39 -10.07
N THR A 269 -11.54 14.30 -11.09
CA THR A 269 -12.40 13.14 -11.33
C THR A 269 -11.92 12.38 -12.55
N TYR A 270 -11.72 11.08 -12.37
CA TYR A 270 -11.33 10.13 -13.41
C TYR A 270 -12.54 9.32 -13.83
N ILE A 271 -12.70 9.16 -15.14
CA ILE A 271 -13.61 8.19 -15.74
C ILE A 271 -12.72 7.18 -16.44
N VAL A 272 -12.73 5.94 -15.96
CA VAL A 272 -11.89 4.86 -16.48
C VAL A 272 -12.79 3.82 -17.12
N THR A 273 -12.53 3.51 -18.39
CA THR A 273 -13.22 2.46 -19.13
C THR A 273 -12.36 1.20 -19.12
N ALA A 274 -12.91 0.10 -18.62
CA ALA A 274 -12.20 -1.16 -18.59
C ALA A 274 -12.05 -1.74 -20.00
N SER A 275 -10.83 -2.14 -20.33
CA SER A 275 -10.50 -2.90 -21.53
C SER A 275 -11.12 -4.30 -21.46
N PRO A 276 -11.55 -4.84 -22.61
CA PRO A 276 -12.00 -6.23 -22.67
C PRO A 276 -10.83 -7.18 -22.37
N TRP A 277 -11.15 -8.43 -22.04
CA TRP A 277 -10.13 -9.46 -21.89
C TRP A 277 -9.46 -9.75 -23.24
N LYS A 278 -8.14 -9.57 -23.30
CA LYS A 278 -7.27 -9.86 -24.46
C LYS A 278 -6.03 -10.67 -24.06
N ASN A 279 -6.03 -11.28 -22.88
CA ASN A 279 -4.90 -12.06 -22.41
C ASN A 279 -5.07 -13.53 -22.79
N ASP A 280 -4.35 -13.95 -23.84
CA ASP A 280 -4.34 -15.33 -24.30
C ASP A 280 -3.33 -16.21 -23.52
N HIS A 281 -2.41 -15.60 -22.75
CA HIS A 281 -1.44 -16.29 -21.89
C HIS A 281 -2.06 -16.78 -20.58
N VAL A 282 -3.09 -16.10 -20.12
CA VAL A 282 -3.86 -16.45 -18.92
C VAL A 282 -5.23 -16.95 -19.38
N LYS A 283 -5.42 -18.26 -19.50
CA LYS A 283 -6.73 -18.81 -19.91
C LYS A 283 -7.75 -18.61 -18.78
N ALA A 284 -8.78 -17.78 -18.96
CA ALA A 284 -9.95 -17.77 -18.08
C ALA A 284 -10.62 -19.15 -18.02
N THR A 285 -10.55 -19.84 -16.88
CA THR A 285 -11.30 -21.10 -16.66
C THR A 285 -12.70 -20.75 -16.16
N GLY A 286 -13.56 -20.32 -17.07
CA GLY A 286 -14.98 -20.16 -16.77
C GLY A 286 -15.68 -21.51 -16.72
N THR A 287 -15.87 -22.08 -15.53
CA THR A 287 -16.95 -23.05 -15.30
C THR A 287 -18.22 -22.29 -14.91
N GLY A 288 -18.86 -21.69 -15.93
CA GLY A 288 -20.21 -21.15 -15.84
C GLY A 288 -21.16 -22.05 -16.61
N THR A 289 -21.79 -23.00 -15.91
CA THR A 289 -22.94 -23.76 -16.41
C THR A 289 -24.14 -22.82 -16.60
N GLY A 290 -24.68 -22.71 -17.82
CA GLY A 290 -25.91 -21.94 -18.05
C GLY A 290 -26.33 -21.72 -19.51
N ALA A 291 -26.61 -22.81 -20.23
CA ALA A 291 -27.50 -22.91 -21.40
C ALA A 291 -27.25 -22.04 -22.65
N GLY A 292 -26.53 -22.61 -23.64
CA GLY A 292 -26.57 -22.22 -25.04
C GLY A 292 -26.43 -23.46 -25.93
N ALA A 293 -27.39 -23.64 -26.83
CA ALA A 293 -27.64 -24.80 -27.68
C ALA A 293 -26.43 -25.45 -28.39
N ALA A 294 -26.46 -26.78 -28.38
CA ALA A 294 -26.07 -27.74 -29.43
C ALA A 294 -24.87 -27.42 -30.35
N GLY A 295 -23.81 -28.22 -30.18
CA GLY A 295 -22.72 -28.36 -31.15
C GLY A 295 -21.81 -29.53 -30.79
N THR A 296 -22.20 -30.73 -31.23
CA THR A 296 -21.47 -32.01 -31.11
C THR A 296 -20.13 -31.98 -31.86
N ALA A 297 -19.03 -32.26 -31.17
CA ALA A 297 -17.90 -33.04 -31.70
C ALA A 297 -17.01 -33.53 -30.55
N GLY A 298 -16.94 -34.85 -30.38
CA GLY A 298 -16.17 -35.49 -29.34
C GLY A 298 -14.66 -35.53 -29.60
N ALA A 299 -13.90 -35.60 -28.52
CA ALA A 299 -12.61 -36.29 -28.49
C ALA A 299 -12.34 -36.74 -27.05
N THR A 300 -12.42 -38.05 -26.87
CA THR A 300 -11.93 -38.85 -25.75
C THR A 300 -10.43 -38.59 -25.52
N GLY A 301 -10.05 -38.31 -24.28
CA GLY A 301 -8.64 -38.12 -23.89
C GLY A 301 -8.46 -38.36 -22.39
N THR A 302 -8.17 -39.61 -22.06
CA THR A 302 -7.88 -40.20 -20.74
C THR A 302 -6.96 -39.37 -19.85
N ALA A 303 -7.36 -39.21 -18.58
CA ALA A 303 -6.51 -38.71 -17.51
C ALA A 303 -5.40 -39.73 -17.17
N ALA A 304 -4.16 -39.26 -17.08
CA ALA A 304 -3.08 -39.94 -16.38
C ALA A 304 -2.33 -38.88 -15.57
N GLY A 305 -2.30 -39.08 -14.24
CA GLY A 305 -1.59 -38.21 -13.31
C GLY A 305 -0.08 -38.31 -13.48
N ALA A 306 0.59 -37.18 -13.26
CA ALA A 306 2.00 -37.14 -12.91
C ALA A 306 2.22 -36.03 -11.89
N SER A 307 2.90 -36.43 -10.84
CA SER A 307 3.27 -35.69 -9.64
C SER A 307 4.24 -34.55 -9.95
N GLU A 308 4.14 -33.53 -9.10
CA GLU A 308 5.01 -32.39 -8.82
C GLU A 308 6.46 -32.47 -9.31
N THR A 309 6.91 -31.39 -9.95
CA THR A 309 8.15 -30.66 -9.62
C THR A 309 8.17 -29.34 -10.40
N GLY A 310 7.35 -28.39 -9.95
CA GLY A 310 7.41 -27.01 -10.43
C GLY A 310 8.53 -26.25 -9.73
N ALA A 311 9.70 -26.17 -10.37
CA ALA A 311 10.72 -25.21 -9.99
C ALA A 311 10.19 -23.79 -10.24
N ALA A 312 9.54 -23.21 -9.23
CA ALA A 312 9.33 -21.78 -9.18
C ALA A 312 10.69 -21.12 -9.00
N MET A 313 11.23 -20.55 -10.09
CA MET A 313 12.28 -19.54 -9.97
C MET A 313 11.67 -18.30 -9.31
N ALA A 314 11.60 -18.31 -7.99
CA ALA A 314 11.57 -17.09 -7.21
C ALA A 314 12.89 -16.37 -7.49
N SER A 315 12.86 -15.43 -8.44
CA SER A 315 13.97 -14.51 -8.61
C SER A 315 14.09 -13.71 -7.32
N ARG A 316 15.08 -14.08 -6.49
CA ARG A 316 15.54 -13.28 -5.36
C ARG A 316 16.06 -11.95 -5.91
N GLN A 317 15.18 -10.97 -6.09
CA GLN A 317 15.59 -9.58 -5.95
C GLN A 317 15.42 -9.22 -4.49
N SER A 318 16.54 -9.28 -3.80
CA SER A 318 16.68 -8.74 -2.46
C SER A 318 16.38 -7.24 -2.54
N SER A 319 15.18 -6.86 -2.13
CA SER A 319 14.72 -5.48 -2.05
C SER A 319 15.39 -4.75 -0.88
N TYR A 320 16.72 -4.70 -0.85
CA TYR A 320 17.42 -3.63 -0.15
C TYR A 320 17.34 -2.37 -1.03
N VAL A 321 16.13 -1.78 -1.12
CA VAL A 321 15.99 -0.44 -1.68
C VAL A 321 16.28 0.53 -0.55
N VAL A 322 17.39 1.25 -0.71
CA VAL A 322 17.94 2.24 0.23
C VAL A 322 16.94 3.40 0.39
N TRP A 323 16.15 3.35 1.47
CA TRP A 323 15.18 4.38 1.85
C TRP A 323 15.76 5.36 2.87
N LEU A 324 16.65 6.24 2.44
CA LEU A 324 17.12 7.40 3.21
C LEU A 324 17.55 8.46 2.18
N PRO A 325 16.72 9.48 1.84
CA PRO A 325 16.72 10.72 2.61
C PRO A 325 15.44 11.61 2.54
N PHE A 326 14.28 11.12 2.10
CA PHE A 326 13.09 12.00 1.93
C PHE A 326 12.26 12.23 3.21
N VAL A 327 12.31 11.30 4.16
CA VAL A 327 11.49 11.36 5.40
C VAL A 327 11.92 12.51 6.33
N VAL A 328 13.18 12.94 6.27
CA VAL A 328 13.71 14.05 7.10
C VAL A 328 13.26 15.43 6.59
N LEU A 329 12.91 15.56 5.31
CA LEU A 329 12.53 16.85 4.72
C LEU A 329 11.04 17.18 4.89
N ILE A 330 10.17 16.17 4.98
CA ILE A 330 8.72 16.37 5.12
C ILE A 330 8.37 16.83 6.55
N GLY A 331 9.02 16.25 7.57
CA GLY A 331 8.86 16.70 8.96
C GLY A 331 9.26 18.18 9.13
N LYS A 332 10.32 18.62 8.45
CA LYS A 332 10.77 20.02 8.51
C LYS A 332 9.85 20.97 7.74
N VAL A 333 9.36 20.58 6.56
CA VAL A 333 8.48 21.43 5.74
C VAL A 333 7.08 21.58 6.35
N LEU A 334 6.54 20.53 6.98
CA LEU A 334 5.27 20.62 7.71
C LEU A 334 5.42 21.42 9.01
N TRP A 335 6.54 21.27 9.72
CA TRP A 335 6.86 22.10 10.91
C TRP A 335 7.03 23.57 10.55
N ASP A 336 7.72 23.89 9.45
CA ASP A 336 7.96 25.28 9.03
C ASP A 336 6.71 25.94 8.39
N SER A 337 5.70 25.16 8.00
CA SER A 337 4.42 25.66 7.43
C SER A 337 3.37 25.98 8.50
N TRP A 338 3.55 25.47 9.72
CA TRP A 338 2.75 25.82 10.89
C TRP A 338 3.60 26.76 11.75
N GLY A 339 3.72 28.02 11.32
CA GLY A 339 4.39 29.06 12.09
C GLY A 339 3.61 29.37 13.37
N VAL A 340 3.86 28.58 14.42
CA VAL A 340 3.74 28.89 15.85
C VAL A 340 4.86 28.16 16.58
#